data_AF-A0A139A5C2-F1
#
_entry.id   AF-A0A139A5C2-F1
#
_cell.length_a   1.000
_cell.length_b   1.000
_cell.length_c   1.000
_cell.angle_alpha   90.00
_cell.angle_beta   90.00
_cell.angle_gamma   90.00
#
_symmetry.space_group_name_H-M   'P 1'
#
loop_
_entity.id
_entity.type
_entity.pdbx_description
1 polymer ?
#
loop_
_entity_poly.entity_id
_entity_poly.type
_entity_poly.pdbx_seq_one_letter_code
_entity_poly.pdbx_strand_id
1 'polypeptide(L)'
;MEPPGLDTEELVREYLEYASFSDTLDAMETESAAKGRPLKDRGVADEEARRALRDAMRSHFLTGDADAFFALWDSRLHPVARESVEGAKVEFLLRIYFAVYPVHPGVARQGDRPFSLPTSLSNFKTYIETRGSSLVRDPELLPYFALPYVADPGQHPSFVTVMTVGVVRFRISRSLIPL
;
A
#
# COMPACT_ATOMS: atom_id res chain seq x y z
N MET A 1 26.00 11.50 18.98
CA MET A 1 24.56 11.69 18.75
C MET A 1 24.29 11.08 17.39
N GLU A 2 23.90 9.80 17.34
CA GLU A 2 23.52 9.17 16.08
C GLU A 2 22.28 9.88 15.52
N PRO A 3 22.19 10.06 14.19
CA PRO A 3 20.99 10.61 13.58
C PRO A 3 19.80 9.68 13.88
N PRO A 4 18.54 10.15 13.80
CA PRO A 4 17.36 9.29 13.82
C PRO A 4 17.28 8.52 12.49
N GLY A 5 18.29 7.68 12.26
CA GLY A 5 18.27 6.61 11.27
C GLY A 5 17.45 5.47 11.84
N LEU A 6 16.72 4.80 10.98
CA LEU A 6 15.96 3.61 11.29
C LEU A 6 16.77 2.70 12.21
N ASP A 7 16.11 2.17 13.24
CA ASP A 7 16.70 1.13 14.07
C ASP A 7 16.95 -0.09 13.17
N THR A 8 18.19 -0.23 12.69
CA THR A 8 18.56 -1.29 11.75
C THR A 8 18.34 -2.66 12.36
N GLU A 9 18.45 -2.77 13.68
CA GLU A 9 18.17 -4.00 14.42
C GLU A 9 16.67 -4.33 14.38
N GLU A 10 15.80 -3.33 14.37
CA GLU A 10 14.35 -3.51 14.20
C GLU A 10 13.97 -3.98 12.79
N LEU A 11 14.60 -3.42 11.75
CA LEU A 11 14.39 -3.85 10.36
C LEU A 11 14.89 -5.28 10.11
N VAL A 12 16.06 -5.61 10.66
CA VAL A 12 16.60 -6.98 10.55
C VAL A 12 15.69 -7.94 11.30
N ARG A 13 15.18 -7.58 12.49
CA ARG A 13 14.19 -8.39 13.20
C ARG A 13 12.96 -8.66 12.34
N GLU A 14 12.36 -7.60 11.78
CA GLU A 14 11.17 -7.71 10.94
C GLU A 14 11.41 -8.61 9.71
N TYR A 15 12.60 -8.53 9.10
CA TYR A 15 12.98 -9.42 8.01
C TYR A 15 13.08 -10.89 8.46
N LEU A 16 13.69 -11.16 9.62
CA LEU A 16 13.83 -12.53 10.14
C LEU A 16 12.47 -13.13 10.53
N GLU A 17 11.59 -12.34 11.16
CA GLU A 17 10.18 -12.70 11.43
C GLU A 17 9.46 -13.04 10.11
N TYR A 18 9.56 -12.16 9.12
CA TYR A 18 8.94 -12.35 7.80
C TYR A 18 9.45 -13.61 7.08
N ALA A 19 10.76 -13.82 7.06
CA ALA A 19 11.39 -14.96 6.40
C ALA A 19 11.25 -16.28 7.19
N SER A 20 10.61 -16.25 8.37
CA SER A 20 10.48 -17.39 9.29
C SER A 20 11.83 -17.98 9.72
N PHE A 21 12.86 -17.15 9.85
CA PHE A 21 14.18 -17.55 10.33
C PHE A 21 14.23 -17.53 11.87
N SER A 22 13.40 -18.35 12.51
CA SER A 22 13.23 -18.42 13.97
C SER A 22 14.57 -18.58 14.69
N ASP A 23 15.42 -19.50 14.25
CA ASP A 23 16.69 -19.80 14.92
C ASP A 23 17.66 -18.61 14.86
N THR A 24 17.60 -17.82 13.79
CA THR A 24 18.42 -16.62 13.62
C THR A 24 17.87 -15.46 14.45
N LEU A 25 16.55 -15.36 14.55
CA LEU A 25 15.87 -14.38 15.39
C LEU A 25 16.18 -14.60 16.87
N ASP A 26 16.06 -15.84 17.35
CA ASP A 26 16.40 -16.22 18.73
C ASP A 26 17.86 -15.92 19.08
N ALA A 27 18.77 -16.24 18.16
CA ALA A 27 20.20 -15.93 18.31
C ALA A 27 20.44 -14.42 18.39
N MET A 28 19.80 -13.65 17.52
CA MET A 28 19.92 -12.19 17.47
C MET A 28 19.37 -11.54 18.76
N GLU A 29 18.19 -11.96 19.23
CA GLU A 29 17.61 -11.47 20.50
C GLU A 29 18.53 -11.74 21.68
N THR A 30 19.09 -12.96 21.74
CA THR A 30 20.05 -13.36 22.78
C THR A 30 21.31 -12.50 22.74
N GLU A 31 21.89 -12.29 21.56
CA GLU A 31 23.08 -11.48 21.39
C GLU A 31 22.85 -9.99 21.69
N SER A 32 21.72 -9.45 21.25
CA SER A 32 21.32 -8.06 21.49
C SER A 32 21.11 -7.79 22.98
N ALA A 33 20.46 -8.71 23.69
CA ALA A 33 20.32 -8.65 25.15
C ALA A 33 21.69 -8.72 25.86
N ALA A 34 22.58 -9.63 25.44
CA ALA A 34 23.92 -9.76 26.01
C ALA A 34 24.80 -8.51 25.78
N LYS A 35 24.59 -7.79 24.67
CA LYS A 35 25.27 -6.52 24.34
C LYS A 35 24.63 -5.30 25.01
N GLY A 36 23.61 -5.48 25.85
CA GLY A 36 22.92 -4.39 26.56
C GLY A 36 22.02 -3.53 25.67
N ARG A 37 21.67 -4.05 24.48
CA ARG A 37 20.72 -3.44 23.54
C ARG A 37 19.55 -4.39 23.31
N PRO A 38 18.75 -4.69 24.35
CA PRO A 38 17.61 -5.58 24.18
C PRO A 38 16.67 -5.01 23.12
N LEU A 39 16.34 -5.88 22.17
CA LEU A 39 15.35 -5.63 21.15
C LEU A 39 13.98 -5.33 21.81
N LYS A 40 13.22 -4.40 21.24
CA LYS A 40 11.89 -4.05 21.79
C LYS A 40 10.99 -5.28 21.71
N ASP A 41 10.45 -5.70 22.85
CA ASP A 41 9.47 -6.79 22.91
C ASP A 41 8.21 -6.38 22.13
N ARG A 42 8.03 -6.97 20.95
CA ARG A 42 6.79 -6.90 20.18
C ARG A 42 5.84 -7.96 20.74
N GLY A 43 5.34 -7.70 21.95
CA GLY A 43 4.40 -8.61 22.61
C GLY A 43 3.14 -8.84 21.77
N VAL A 44 2.30 -9.79 22.18
CA VAL A 44 1.02 -10.16 21.53
C VAL A 44 0.14 -8.95 21.17
N ALA A 45 0.21 -7.88 21.97
CA ALA A 45 -0.49 -6.62 21.72
C ALA A 45 -0.04 -5.89 20.44
N ASP A 46 1.24 -6.01 20.03
CA ASP A 46 1.74 -5.45 18.77
C ASP A 46 1.19 -6.22 17.56
N GLU A 47 1.08 -7.56 17.66
CA GLU A 47 0.46 -8.37 16.61
C GLU A 47 -1.05 -8.15 16.50
N GLU A 48 -1.76 -8.00 17.61
CA GLU A 48 -3.18 -7.62 17.59
C GLU A 48 -3.38 -6.24 16.95
N ALA A 49 -2.52 -5.27 17.28
CA ALA A 49 -2.55 -3.94 16.68
C ALA A 49 -2.28 -3.99 15.16
N ARG A 50 -1.30 -4.79 14.71
CA ARG A 50 -1.04 -5.03 13.29
C ARG A 50 -2.19 -5.70 12.58
N ARG A 51 -2.78 -6.72 13.20
CA ARG A 51 -3.96 -7.39 12.66
C ARG A 51 -5.12 -6.43 12.51
N ALA A 52 -5.40 -5.63 13.53
CA ALA A 52 -6.43 -4.59 13.48
C ALA A 52 -6.16 -3.56 12.38
N LEU A 53 -4.89 -3.15 12.20
CA LEU A 53 -4.49 -2.25 11.13
C LEU A 53 -4.71 -2.88 9.74
N ARG A 54 -4.27 -4.13 9.54
CA ARG A 54 -4.47 -4.88 8.28
C ARG A 54 -5.97 -5.01 7.96
N ASP A 55 -6.78 -5.33 8.95
CA ASP A 55 -8.24 -5.46 8.79
C ASP A 55 -8.90 -4.11 8.47
N ALA A 56 -8.46 -3.02 9.11
CA ALA A 56 -8.93 -1.66 8.81
C ALA A 56 -8.57 -1.24 7.38
N MET A 57 -7.30 -1.38 6.97
CA MET A 57 -6.86 -1.07 5.62
C MET A 57 -7.60 -1.90 4.57
N ARG A 58 -7.81 -3.20 4.84
CA ARG A 58 -8.61 -4.08 3.98
C ARG A 58 -10.06 -3.61 3.89
N SER A 59 -10.66 -3.19 4.98
CA SER A 59 -12.02 -2.65 5.01
C SER A 59 -12.15 -1.42 4.09
N HIS A 60 -11.30 -0.41 4.28
CA HIS A 60 -11.32 0.80 3.44
C HIS A 60 -11.04 0.51 1.96
N PHE A 61 -10.14 -0.44 1.68
CA PHE A 61 -9.87 -0.89 0.31
C PHE A 61 -11.10 -1.55 -0.34
N LEU A 62 -11.84 -2.35 0.41
CA LEU A 62 -13.05 -3.03 -0.08
C LEU A 62 -14.26 -2.10 -0.19
N THR A 63 -14.33 -1.04 0.60
CA THR A 63 -15.42 -0.06 0.55
C THR A 63 -15.14 1.13 -0.38
N GLY A 64 -13.89 1.31 -0.81
CA GLY A 64 -13.47 2.38 -1.72
C GLY A 64 -13.12 3.70 -1.02
N ASP A 65 -13.02 3.69 0.31
CA ASP A 65 -12.69 4.86 1.12
C ASP A 65 -11.20 5.20 1.01
N ALA A 66 -10.87 5.92 -0.06
CA ALA A 66 -9.50 6.29 -0.39
C ALA A 66 -8.85 7.18 0.69
N ASP A 67 -9.61 8.12 1.25
CA ASP A 67 -9.07 9.09 2.20
C ASP A 67 -8.68 8.40 3.50
N ALA A 68 -9.54 7.56 4.07
CA ALA A 68 -9.20 6.79 5.26
C ALA A 68 -8.09 5.76 4.99
N PHE A 69 -8.09 5.13 3.81
CA PHE A 69 -7.03 4.21 3.41
C PHE A 69 -5.66 4.91 3.38
N PHE A 70 -5.55 6.05 2.69
CA PHE A 70 -4.29 6.77 2.54
C PHE A 70 -3.85 7.49 3.83
N ALA A 71 -4.79 7.83 4.72
CA ALA A 71 -4.45 8.28 6.07
C ALA A 71 -3.74 7.19 6.89
N LEU A 72 -4.20 5.94 6.81
CA LEU A 72 -3.51 4.80 7.41
C LEU A 72 -2.18 4.51 6.71
N TRP A 73 -2.15 4.59 5.37
CA TRP A 73 -0.94 4.39 4.59
C TRP A 73 0.17 5.36 5.01
N ASP A 74 -0.12 6.66 5.04
CA ASP A 74 0.88 7.69 5.35
C ASP A 74 1.28 7.71 6.84
N SER A 75 0.41 7.24 7.76
CA SER A 75 0.70 7.26 9.21
C SER A 75 1.33 5.99 9.75
N ARG A 76 1.13 4.84 9.10
CA ARG A 76 1.55 3.53 9.63
C ARG A 76 2.63 2.83 8.82
N LEU A 77 2.77 3.13 7.52
CA LEU A 77 3.88 2.55 6.76
C LEU A 77 5.16 3.33 7.01
N HIS A 78 6.25 2.57 7.18
CA HIS A 78 7.56 3.16 7.37
C HIS A 78 7.96 4.01 6.14
N PRO A 79 8.47 5.25 6.33
CA PRO A 79 8.83 6.15 5.22
C PRO A 79 9.74 5.51 4.18
N VAL A 80 10.74 4.72 4.60
CA VAL A 80 11.66 4.01 3.69
C VAL A 80 10.95 3.04 2.75
N ALA A 81 10.00 2.24 3.26
CA ALA A 81 9.24 1.32 2.41
C ALA A 81 8.37 2.10 1.44
N ARG A 82 7.73 3.18 1.91
CA ARG A 82 6.83 4.03 1.12
C ARG A 82 7.54 4.82 0.03
N GLU A 83 8.73 5.34 0.32
CA GLU A 83 9.54 6.18 -0.57
C GLU A 83 10.47 5.37 -1.49
N SER A 84 10.52 4.05 -1.30
CA SER A 84 11.15 3.14 -2.26
C SER A 84 10.45 3.18 -3.62
N VAL A 85 11.16 2.75 -4.67
CA VAL A 85 10.60 2.65 -6.02
C VAL A 85 9.38 1.72 -6.03
N GLU A 86 9.49 0.57 -5.38
CA GLU A 86 8.42 -0.41 -5.24
C GLU A 86 7.23 0.16 -4.46
N GLY A 87 7.48 0.87 -3.36
CA GLY A 87 6.46 1.54 -2.56
C GLY A 87 5.68 2.58 -3.36
N ALA A 88 6.38 3.41 -4.13
CA ALA A 88 5.78 4.39 -5.03
C ALA A 88 4.91 3.71 -6.10
N LYS A 89 5.35 2.59 -6.68
CA LYS A 89 4.56 1.82 -7.65
C LYS A 89 3.29 1.22 -7.01
N VAL A 90 3.40 0.68 -5.79
CA VAL A 90 2.24 0.14 -5.06
C VAL A 90 1.24 1.25 -4.75
N GLU A 91 1.69 2.41 -4.26
CA GLU A 91 0.84 3.58 -4.04
C GLU A 91 0.14 4.01 -5.34
N PHE A 92 0.86 4.07 -6.46
CA PHE A 92 0.28 4.43 -7.75
C PHE A 92 -0.80 3.45 -8.21
N LEU A 93 -0.58 2.14 -8.09
CA LEU A 93 -1.58 1.12 -8.42
C LEU A 93 -2.82 1.21 -7.52
N LEU A 94 -2.64 1.48 -6.22
CA LEU A 94 -3.73 1.73 -5.28
C LEU A 94 -4.52 2.99 -5.68
N ARG A 95 -3.83 4.07 -6.06
CA ARG A 95 -4.45 5.32 -6.50
C ARG A 95 -5.29 5.11 -7.77
N ILE A 96 -4.82 4.30 -8.72
CA ILE A 96 -5.62 3.92 -9.90
C ILE A 96 -6.87 3.16 -9.47
N TYR A 97 -6.74 2.17 -8.58
CA TYR A 97 -7.88 1.40 -8.10
C TYR A 97 -8.97 2.29 -7.51
N PHE A 98 -8.61 3.20 -6.60
CA PHE A 98 -9.56 4.14 -6.01
C PHE A 98 -10.12 5.15 -7.02
N ALA A 99 -9.33 5.54 -8.03
CA ALA A 99 -9.78 6.41 -9.11
C ALA A 99 -10.94 5.78 -9.91
N VAL A 100 -10.85 4.48 -10.20
CA VAL A 100 -11.84 3.74 -11.01
C VAL A 100 -12.89 3.00 -10.20
N TYR A 101 -12.75 2.98 -8.87
CA TYR A 101 -13.67 2.28 -7.96
C TYR A 101 -15.16 2.58 -8.23
N PRO A 102 -15.60 3.83 -8.49
CA PRO A 102 -17.00 4.15 -8.77
C PRO A 102 -17.60 3.52 -10.04
N VAL A 103 -16.77 3.06 -10.98
CA VAL A 103 -17.21 2.42 -12.23
C VAL A 103 -16.77 0.96 -12.30
N HIS A 104 -16.17 0.45 -11.23
CA HIS A 104 -15.64 -0.90 -11.19
C HIS A 104 -16.80 -1.94 -11.23
N PRO A 105 -16.87 -2.86 -12.22
CA PRO A 105 -18.01 -3.78 -12.37
C PRO A 105 -18.28 -4.70 -11.18
N GLY A 106 -17.22 -5.17 -10.50
CA GLY A 106 -17.32 -5.96 -9.27
C GLY A 106 -17.88 -5.22 -8.05
N VAL A 107 -17.73 -3.89 -8.00
CA VAL A 107 -18.19 -3.02 -6.91
C VAL A 107 -19.58 -2.48 -7.21
N ALA A 108 -19.85 -2.11 -8.46
CA ALA A 108 -21.15 -1.58 -8.90
C ALA A 108 -22.32 -2.56 -8.66
N ARG A 109 -22.03 -3.85 -8.45
CA ARG A 109 -23.02 -4.89 -8.09
C ARG A 109 -23.39 -4.89 -6.61
N GLN A 110 -22.64 -4.22 -5.74
CA GLN A 110 -22.83 -4.23 -4.28
C GLN A 110 -23.78 -3.14 -3.76
N GLY A 111 -24.35 -2.30 -4.65
CA GLY A 111 -25.32 -1.27 -4.29
C GLY A 111 -24.78 0.15 -4.47
N ASP A 112 -25.22 1.05 -3.60
CA ASP A 112 -25.01 2.51 -3.71
C ASP A 112 -23.53 2.86 -3.93
N ARG A 113 -23.26 3.85 -4.79
CA ARG A 113 -21.89 4.26 -5.11
C ARG A 113 -21.50 5.44 -4.20
N PRO A 114 -20.83 5.21 -3.06
CA PRO A 114 -20.55 6.28 -2.09
C PRO A 114 -19.63 7.37 -2.66
N PHE A 115 -18.86 7.07 -3.70
CA PHE A 115 -17.86 7.96 -4.27
C PHE A 115 -18.15 8.32 -5.73
N SER A 116 -17.91 9.58 -6.10
CA SER A 116 -18.14 10.07 -7.46
C SER A 116 -16.91 9.84 -8.34
N LEU A 117 -17.11 9.36 -9.57
CA LEU A 117 -16.02 9.18 -10.54
C LEU A 117 -15.25 10.49 -10.81
N PRO A 118 -15.90 11.65 -11.05
CA PRO A 118 -15.18 12.91 -11.25
C PRO A 118 -14.29 13.29 -10.07
N THR A 119 -14.77 13.10 -8.83
CA THR A 119 -13.97 13.38 -7.62
C THR A 119 -12.78 12.43 -7.53
N SER A 120 -13.00 11.12 -7.72
CA SER A 120 -11.94 10.12 -7.65
C SER A 120 -10.86 10.35 -8.72
N LEU A 121 -11.24 10.72 -9.94
CA LEU A 121 -10.29 11.07 -11.01
C LEU A 121 -9.56 12.39 -10.72
N SER A 122 -10.23 13.39 -10.14
CA SER A 122 -9.59 14.64 -9.72
C SER A 122 -8.55 14.39 -8.63
N ASN A 123 -8.84 13.54 -7.65
CA ASN A 123 -7.89 13.16 -6.60
C ASN A 123 -6.67 12.45 -7.20
N PHE A 124 -6.89 11.56 -8.18
CA PHE A 124 -5.81 10.91 -8.89
C PHE A 124 -4.97 11.89 -9.71
N LYS A 125 -5.61 12.86 -10.38
CA LYS A 125 -4.93 13.94 -11.10
C LYS A 125 -3.97 14.71 -10.17
N THR A 126 -4.44 15.14 -9.01
CA THR A 126 -3.61 15.84 -8.03
C THR A 126 -2.42 14.99 -7.59
N TYR A 127 -2.61 13.69 -7.41
CA TYR A 127 -1.53 12.78 -7.04
C TYR A 127 -0.45 12.66 -8.13
N ILE A 128 -0.83 12.46 -9.41
CA ILE A 128 0.14 12.33 -10.51
C ILE A 128 0.87 13.65 -10.80
N GLU A 129 0.26 14.79 -10.49
CA GLU A 129 0.86 16.14 -10.59
C GLU A 129 1.81 16.47 -9.43
N THR A 130 1.77 15.69 -8.34
CA THR A 130 2.57 15.91 -7.13
C THR A 130 3.48 14.71 -6.85
N ARG A 131 3.10 13.86 -5.90
CA ARG A 131 3.91 12.74 -5.38
C ARG A 131 4.19 11.67 -6.43
N GLY A 132 3.25 11.45 -7.36
CA GLY A 132 3.36 10.45 -8.43
C GLY A 132 4.12 10.92 -9.67
N SER A 133 4.54 12.18 -9.74
CA SER A 133 5.12 12.78 -10.96
C SER A 133 6.37 12.07 -11.49
N SER A 134 7.20 11.52 -10.59
CA SER A 134 8.42 10.79 -10.96
C SER A 134 8.14 9.49 -11.73
N LEU A 135 6.96 8.90 -11.54
CA LEU A 135 6.56 7.62 -12.14
C LEU A 135 6.19 7.75 -13.63
N VAL A 136 6.13 8.95 -14.18
CA VAL A 136 5.90 9.17 -15.62
C VAL A 136 6.98 8.53 -16.49
N ARG A 137 8.16 8.29 -15.92
CA ARG A 137 9.29 7.63 -16.60
C ARG A 137 9.17 6.11 -16.63
N ASP A 138 8.24 5.54 -15.87
CA ASP A 138 7.99 4.11 -15.83
C ASP A 138 7.08 3.70 -17.01
N PRO A 139 7.57 2.91 -17.99
CA PRO A 139 6.79 2.55 -19.16
C PRO A 139 5.57 1.67 -18.83
N GLU A 140 5.57 0.95 -17.70
CA GLU A 140 4.41 0.16 -17.26
C GLU A 140 3.29 1.06 -16.74
N LEU A 141 3.64 2.23 -16.18
CA LEU A 141 2.69 3.13 -15.53
C LEU A 141 2.27 4.31 -16.41
N LEU A 142 3.09 4.68 -17.40
CA LEU A 142 2.86 5.80 -18.31
C LEU A 142 1.43 5.83 -18.91
N PRO A 143 0.83 4.73 -19.36
CA PRO A 143 -0.52 4.76 -19.93
C PRO A 143 -1.59 5.29 -18.96
N TYR A 144 -1.41 5.13 -17.65
CA TYR A 144 -2.39 5.53 -16.65
C TYR A 144 -2.35 7.02 -16.31
N PHE A 145 -1.31 7.77 -16.72
CA PHE A 145 -1.29 9.23 -16.58
C PHE A 145 -2.38 9.92 -17.41
N ALA A 146 -2.89 9.26 -18.45
CA ALA A 146 -4.01 9.75 -19.25
C ALA A 146 -5.37 9.54 -18.57
N LEU A 147 -5.46 8.69 -17.54
CA LEU A 147 -6.73 8.25 -16.96
C LEU A 147 -7.65 9.39 -16.49
N PRO A 148 -7.18 10.46 -15.80
CA PRO A 148 -8.04 11.58 -15.39
C PRO A 148 -8.65 12.37 -16.55
N TYR A 149 -8.10 12.24 -17.75
CA TYR A 149 -8.50 12.99 -18.94
C TYR A 149 -9.43 12.20 -19.86
N VAL A 150 -9.69 10.93 -19.54
CA VAL A 150 -10.61 10.09 -20.31
C VAL A 150 -12.03 10.28 -19.81
N ALA A 151 -12.94 10.60 -20.72
CA ALA A 151 -14.35 10.87 -20.39
C ALA A 151 -15.08 9.65 -19.81
N ASP A 152 -14.79 8.45 -20.31
CA ASP A 152 -15.33 7.19 -19.78
C ASP A 152 -14.22 6.13 -19.66
N PRO A 153 -13.50 6.11 -18.52
CA PRO A 153 -12.45 5.12 -18.30
C PRO A 153 -12.99 3.69 -18.20
N GLY A 154 -14.30 3.51 -17.93
CA GLY A 154 -14.98 2.21 -17.83
C GLY A 154 -15.06 1.44 -19.13
N GLN A 155 -15.11 2.17 -20.26
CA GLN A 155 -15.28 1.62 -21.60
C GLN A 155 -13.97 1.64 -22.40
N HIS A 156 -12.91 2.25 -21.86
CA HIS A 156 -11.68 2.45 -22.62
C HIS A 156 -10.82 1.17 -22.64
N PRO A 157 -10.50 0.60 -23.83
CA PRO A 157 -9.83 -0.70 -23.95
C PRO A 157 -8.51 -0.80 -23.17
N SER A 158 -7.75 0.29 -23.08
CA SER A 158 -6.46 0.31 -22.37
C SER A 158 -6.58 0.17 -20.85
N PHE A 159 -7.76 0.36 -20.25
CA PHE A 159 -7.95 0.35 -18.81
C PHE A 159 -8.79 -0.84 -18.32
N VAL A 160 -9.45 -1.57 -19.22
CA VAL A 160 -10.26 -2.76 -18.89
C VAL A 160 -9.47 -3.81 -18.09
N THR A 161 -8.20 -4.02 -18.43
CA THR A 161 -7.33 -4.98 -17.73
C THR A 161 -7.09 -4.60 -16.27
N VAL A 162 -7.01 -3.31 -15.94
CA VAL A 162 -6.86 -2.83 -14.55
C VAL A 162 -8.20 -2.79 -13.81
N MET A 163 -9.31 -2.64 -14.53
CA MET A 163 -10.68 -2.72 -14.00
C MET A 163 -11.17 -4.15 -13.74
N THR A 164 -10.33 -5.15 -14.01
CA THR A 164 -10.64 -6.55 -13.69
C THR A 164 -10.15 -6.81 -12.27
N VAL A 165 -11.08 -7.00 -11.31
CA VAL A 165 -10.82 -7.23 -9.87
C VAL A 165 -9.62 -8.13 -9.62
N GLY A 166 -9.48 -9.18 -10.44
CA GLY A 166 -8.41 -10.16 -10.35
C GLY A 166 -7.01 -9.55 -10.43
N VAL A 167 -6.72 -8.61 -11.32
CA VAL A 167 -5.34 -8.14 -11.55
C VAL A 167 -4.86 -7.23 -10.42
N VAL A 168 -5.70 -6.28 -9.99
CA VAL A 168 -5.36 -5.38 -8.90
C VAL A 168 -5.40 -6.11 -7.57
N ARG A 169 -6.43 -6.92 -7.31
CA ARG A 169 -6.51 -7.74 -6.08
C ARG A 169 -5.41 -8.79 -6.02
N PHE A 170 -4.96 -9.37 -7.14
CA PHE A 170 -3.84 -10.32 -7.21
C PHE A 170 -2.47 -9.66 -7.07
N ARG A 171 -2.24 -8.50 -7.73
CA ARG A 171 -1.00 -7.72 -7.57
C ARG A 171 -0.90 -7.15 -6.16
N ILE A 172 -1.97 -6.56 -5.64
CA ILE A 172 -2.06 -6.08 -4.25
C ILE A 172 -1.94 -7.27 -3.30
N SER A 173 -2.61 -8.40 -3.50
CA SER A 173 -2.41 -9.56 -2.62
C SER A 173 -0.97 -10.11 -2.69
N ARG A 174 -0.28 -10.04 -3.82
CA ARG A 174 1.13 -10.44 -3.89
C ARG A 174 2.10 -9.40 -3.31
N SER A 175 1.71 -8.13 -3.29
CA SER A 175 2.56 -7.02 -2.81
C SER A 175 2.23 -6.55 -1.38
N LEU A 176 1.02 -6.82 -0.88
CA LEU A 176 0.52 -6.52 0.47
C LEU A 176 0.28 -7.78 1.33
N ILE A 177 0.42 -8.99 0.76
CA ILE A 177 0.63 -10.23 1.54
C ILE A 177 2.11 -10.62 1.35
N PRO A 178 2.99 -9.74 1.82
CA PRO A 178 3.96 -10.15 2.80
C PRO A 178 4.00 -9.09 3.92
N LEU A 179 2.95 -9.05 4.75
CA LEU A 179 2.84 -8.24 5.97
C LEU A 179 2.01 -9.00 7.01
#